data_AF-A0A9W8UN49-F1
#
_entry.id   AF-A0A9W8UN49-F1
#
_cell.length_a   1.000
_cell.length_b   1.000
_cell.length_c   1.000
_cell.angle_alpha   90.00
_cell.angle_beta   90.00
_cell.angle_gamma   90.00
#
_symmetry.space_group_name_H-M   'P 1'
#
loop_
_entity.id
_entity.type
_entity.pdbx_description
1 polymer ?
#
loop_
_entity_poly.entity_id
_entity_poly.type
_entity_poly.pdbx_seq_one_letter_code
_entity_poly.pdbx_strand_id
1 'polypeptide(L)'
;MRPLITLEEHFASQTVITSSDEAKAHYAHFPSHILDKLTDLDQTRVADLDKGHVSLQIVSHGPGNVGTGVCTKVNDDLAAAIQRNPTRLAGFAMLPMREPDAAAAELERCVKTHGFVGALIENHLDGVFYDAESFWPVFARAQDLDVPLYIHPTFASDSMVEHYKGNYPDSVALALSAFGWGWHAETGHHILRLFAAGVFDRFPKLKIIIGHMGEMLPADCARSGARTSG
;
A
#
# COMPACT_ATOMS: atom_id res chain seq x y z
N MET A 1 5.74 24.01 17.49
CA MET A 1 4.75 23.04 16.98
C MET A 1 5.49 21.73 16.69
N ARG A 2 4.92 20.56 17.01
CA ARG A 2 5.57 19.28 16.65
C ARG A 2 5.50 19.11 15.12
N PRO A 3 6.50 18.51 14.47
CA PRO A 3 6.43 18.26 13.03
C PRO A 3 5.27 17.29 12.73
N LEU A 4 4.45 17.64 11.74
CA LEU A 4 3.39 16.78 11.22
C LEU A 4 3.97 15.93 10.09
N ILE A 5 3.87 14.60 10.22
CA ILE A 5 4.31 13.64 9.21
C ILE A 5 3.09 12.86 8.74
N THR A 6 2.89 12.77 7.43
CA THR A 6 1.83 11.96 6.81
C THR A 6 2.44 10.80 6.03
N LEU A 7 1.76 9.65 5.95
CA LEU A 7 2.37 8.40 5.47
C LEU A 7 1.45 7.40 4.75
N GLU A 8 0.31 7.86 4.26
CA GLU A 8 -0.55 7.12 3.30
C GLU A 8 -0.92 8.08 2.16
N GLU A 9 0.09 8.49 1.40
CA GLU A 9 0.03 9.68 0.56
C GLU A 9 0.38 9.31 -0.87
N HIS A 10 -0.66 9.06 -1.66
CA HIS A 10 -0.49 8.41 -2.95
C HIS A 10 0.03 9.35 -4.04
N PHE A 11 0.76 8.75 -4.98
CA PHE A 11 1.01 9.30 -6.30
C PHE A 11 0.65 8.27 -7.38
N ALA A 12 0.41 8.75 -8.60
CA ALA A 12 0.16 7.93 -9.77
C ALA A 12 1.33 8.10 -10.74
N SER A 13 2.07 7.02 -10.99
CA SER A 13 3.19 7.03 -11.92
C SER A 13 2.69 7.01 -13.35
N GLN A 14 3.25 7.89 -14.19
CA GLN A 14 2.98 7.85 -15.63
C GLN A 14 3.34 6.49 -16.23
N THR A 15 4.37 5.83 -15.70
CA THR A 15 4.79 4.48 -16.15
C THR A 15 3.69 3.45 -15.91
N VAL A 16 2.97 3.54 -14.78
CA VAL A 16 1.83 2.65 -14.46
C VAL A 16 0.60 3.06 -15.27
N ILE A 17 0.28 4.35 -15.35
CA ILE A 17 -0.88 4.84 -16.12
C ILE A 17 -0.82 4.33 -17.57
N THR A 18 0.36 4.29 -18.17
CA THR A 18 0.53 3.86 -19.58
C THR A 18 0.91 2.39 -19.75
N SER A 19 0.98 1.58 -18.67
CA SER A 19 1.46 0.20 -18.76
C SER A 19 0.46 -0.73 -19.46
N SER A 20 -0.84 -0.43 -19.41
CA SER A 20 -1.89 -1.19 -20.10
C SER A 20 -3.11 -0.31 -20.40
N ASP A 21 -4.04 -0.81 -21.21
CA ASP A 21 -5.28 -0.08 -21.51
C ASP A 21 -6.25 -0.08 -20.32
N GLU A 22 -6.22 -1.13 -19.50
CA GLU A 22 -6.96 -1.21 -18.24
C GLU A 22 -6.47 -0.15 -17.24
N ALA A 23 -5.14 0.03 -17.12
CA ALA A 23 -4.56 1.07 -16.27
C ALA A 23 -4.97 2.47 -16.75
N LYS A 24 -4.88 2.75 -18.06
CA LYS A 24 -5.34 4.03 -18.63
C LYS A 24 -6.81 4.26 -18.34
N ALA A 25 -7.66 3.25 -18.54
CA ALA A 25 -9.08 3.34 -18.26
C ALA A 25 -9.33 3.61 -16.77
N HIS A 26 -8.66 2.89 -15.87
CA HIS A 26 -8.76 3.11 -14.42
C HIS A 26 -8.49 4.57 -14.03
N TYR A 27 -7.34 5.11 -14.43
CA TYR A 27 -6.97 6.49 -14.09
C TYR A 27 -7.80 7.55 -14.82
N ALA A 28 -8.39 7.25 -15.98
CA ALA A 28 -9.30 8.16 -16.68
C ALA A 28 -10.63 8.43 -15.94
N HIS A 29 -11.00 7.58 -14.97
CA HIS A 29 -12.19 7.80 -14.14
C HIS A 29 -11.96 8.84 -13.03
N PHE A 30 -10.71 9.18 -12.72
CA PHE A 30 -10.42 10.18 -11.70
C PHE A 30 -10.75 11.58 -12.25
N PRO A 31 -11.36 12.46 -11.43
CA PRO A 31 -11.49 13.86 -11.80
C PRO A 31 -10.12 14.46 -12.12
N SER A 32 -10.02 15.27 -13.18
CA SER A 32 -8.73 15.79 -13.66
C SER A 32 -7.91 16.48 -12.57
N HIS A 33 -8.56 17.32 -11.75
CA HIS A 33 -7.90 18.02 -10.65
C HIS A 33 -7.33 17.08 -9.55
N ILE A 34 -7.83 15.85 -9.43
CA ILE A 34 -7.26 14.83 -8.55
C ILE A 34 -6.07 14.17 -9.24
N LEU A 35 -6.20 13.81 -10.51
CA LEU A 35 -5.12 13.20 -11.28
C LEU A 35 -3.90 14.12 -11.42
N ASP A 36 -4.13 15.42 -11.61
CA ASP A 36 -3.08 16.44 -11.64
C ASP A 36 -2.27 16.45 -10.34
N LYS A 37 -2.94 16.30 -9.19
CA LYS A 37 -2.28 16.20 -7.87
C LYS A 37 -1.57 14.86 -7.65
N LEU A 38 -2.16 13.77 -8.12
CA LEU A 38 -1.57 12.43 -8.01
C LEU A 38 -0.30 12.30 -8.86
N THR A 39 -0.23 12.99 -9.99
CA THR A 39 0.93 12.92 -10.90
C THR A 39 2.00 13.98 -10.62
N ASP A 40 1.68 15.04 -9.86
CA ASP A 40 2.67 16.02 -9.39
C ASP A 40 3.38 15.55 -8.11
N LEU A 41 4.68 15.28 -8.24
CA LEU A 41 5.59 14.98 -7.13
C LEU A 41 6.51 16.16 -6.79
N ASP A 42 6.20 17.36 -7.29
CA ASP A 42 7.11 18.50 -7.30
C ASP A 42 6.46 19.72 -6.60
N GLN A 43 6.36 20.85 -7.29
CA GLN A 43 6.05 22.14 -6.68
C GLN A 43 4.63 22.19 -6.14
N THR A 44 3.65 21.59 -6.84
CA THR A 44 2.26 21.62 -6.41
C THR A 44 2.08 20.85 -5.12
N ARG A 45 2.67 19.65 -5.05
CA ARG A 45 2.66 18.82 -3.83
C ARG A 45 3.32 19.54 -2.66
N VAL A 46 4.53 20.08 -2.83
CA VAL A 46 5.25 20.79 -1.76
C VAL A 46 4.47 22.02 -1.28
N ALA A 47 3.86 22.78 -2.19
CA ALA A 47 3.03 23.93 -1.82
C ALA A 47 1.80 23.52 -1.00
N ASP A 48 1.21 22.36 -1.29
CA ASP A 48 0.09 21.82 -0.51
C ASP A 48 0.55 21.33 0.88
N LEU A 49 1.78 20.80 1.02
CA LEU A 49 2.38 20.51 2.33
C LEU A 49 2.51 21.80 3.17
N ASP A 50 2.96 22.90 2.57
CA ASP A 50 3.09 24.18 3.27
C ASP A 50 1.74 24.72 3.76
N LYS A 51 0.71 24.67 2.91
CA LYS A 51 -0.66 25.07 3.26
C LYS A 51 -1.24 24.20 4.39
N GLY A 52 -0.93 22.90 4.38
CA GLY A 52 -1.38 21.94 5.38
C GLY A 52 -0.51 21.89 6.65
N HIS A 53 0.55 22.69 6.72
CA HIS A 53 1.56 22.64 7.79
C HIS A 53 2.18 21.24 7.98
N VAL A 54 2.30 20.47 6.89
CA VAL A 54 2.94 19.14 6.86
C VAL A 54 4.44 19.32 6.69
N SER A 55 5.20 18.77 7.64
CA SER A 55 6.66 18.86 7.67
C SER A 55 7.32 17.89 6.70
N LEU A 56 6.83 16.65 6.67
CA LEU A 56 7.33 15.56 5.84
C LEU A 56 6.16 14.70 5.35
N GLN A 57 6.17 14.34 4.07
CA GLN A 57 5.21 13.39 3.48
C GLN A 57 5.96 12.13 3.07
N ILE A 58 5.56 10.97 3.59
CA ILE A 58 6.02 9.68 3.08
C ILE A 58 5.08 9.27 1.95
N VAL A 59 5.61 9.31 0.73
CA VAL A 59 4.85 9.12 -0.50
C VAL A 59 4.97 7.66 -0.95
N SER A 60 3.86 7.12 -1.44
CA SER A 60 3.75 5.75 -1.96
C SER A 60 3.01 5.76 -3.28
N HIS A 61 3.32 4.86 -4.19
CA HIS A 61 2.44 4.67 -5.35
C HIS A 61 1.11 4.08 -4.86
N GLY A 62 0.02 4.42 -5.55
CA GLY A 62 -1.26 3.75 -5.32
C GLY A 62 -1.18 2.23 -5.53
N PRO A 63 -2.11 1.46 -4.98
CA PRO A 63 -2.12 0.01 -5.15
C PRO A 63 -2.17 -0.38 -6.64
N GLY A 64 -1.39 -1.37 -7.06
CA GLY A 64 -1.30 -1.82 -8.45
C GLY A 64 -0.47 -3.08 -8.66
N ASN A 65 -1.03 -4.03 -9.42
CA ASN A 65 -0.38 -5.28 -9.80
C ASN A 65 0.34 -5.12 -11.15
N VAL A 66 1.58 -4.64 -11.10
CA VAL A 66 2.45 -4.45 -12.27
C VAL A 66 3.72 -5.29 -12.17
N GLY A 67 4.38 -5.52 -13.30
CA GLY A 67 5.59 -6.34 -13.34
C GLY A 67 6.81 -5.66 -12.67
N THR A 68 7.80 -6.48 -12.29
CA THR A 68 9.03 -6.05 -11.62
C THR A 68 9.70 -4.84 -12.26
N GLY A 69 9.86 -4.80 -13.59
CA GLY A 69 10.48 -3.66 -14.28
C GLY A 69 9.69 -2.35 -14.16
N VAL A 70 8.37 -2.41 -14.06
CA VAL A 70 7.52 -1.23 -13.83
C VAL A 70 7.70 -0.76 -12.39
N CYS A 71 7.65 -1.66 -11.39
CA CYS A 71 7.91 -1.31 -9.99
C CYS A 71 9.26 -0.61 -9.81
N THR A 72 10.34 -1.17 -10.40
CA THR A 72 11.68 -0.56 -10.34
C THR A 72 11.69 0.87 -10.89
N LYS A 73 11.05 1.08 -12.04
CA LYS A 73 10.95 2.42 -12.64
C LYS A 73 10.12 3.38 -11.79
N VAL A 74 8.99 2.94 -11.23
CA VAL A 74 8.17 3.73 -10.31
C VAL A 74 9.00 4.19 -9.10
N ASN A 75 9.78 3.27 -8.52
CA ASN A 75 10.64 3.56 -7.39
C ASN A 75 11.78 4.53 -7.76
N ASP A 76 12.37 4.39 -8.94
CA ASP A 76 13.41 5.32 -9.42
C ASP A 76 12.85 6.74 -9.67
N ASP A 77 11.64 6.83 -10.24
CA ASP A 77 10.97 8.12 -10.48
C ASP A 77 10.61 8.81 -9.15
N LEU A 78 10.13 8.05 -8.15
CA LEU A 78 9.89 8.56 -6.79
C LEU A 78 11.19 8.98 -6.09
N ALA A 79 12.25 8.18 -6.20
CA ALA A 79 13.56 8.51 -5.64
C ALA A 79 14.10 9.82 -6.22
N ALA A 80 13.96 10.03 -7.53
CA ALA A 80 14.33 11.28 -8.17
C ALA A 80 13.52 12.48 -7.65
N ALA A 81 12.23 12.31 -7.36
CA ALA A 81 11.40 13.36 -6.76
C ALA A 81 11.81 13.69 -5.32
N ILE A 82 12.11 12.67 -4.52
CA ILE A 82 12.63 12.83 -3.16
C ILE A 82 13.96 13.58 -3.18
N GLN A 83 14.86 13.28 -4.10
CA GLN A 83 16.14 14.00 -4.23
C GLN A 83 15.98 15.50 -4.52
N ARG A 84 14.91 15.91 -5.20
CA ARG A 84 14.60 17.33 -5.43
C ARG A 84 14.05 18.02 -4.18
N ASN A 85 13.43 17.27 -3.26
CA ASN A 85 12.79 17.79 -2.06
C ASN A 85 13.10 16.94 -0.80
N PRO A 86 14.38 16.70 -0.45
CA PRO A 86 14.79 15.63 0.48
C PRO A 86 14.44 15.90 1.95
N THR A 87 14.11 17.14 2.29
CA THR A 87 13.63 17.51 3.63
C THR A 87 12.11 17.48 3.76
N ARG A 88 11.39 17.27 2.64
CA ARG A 88 9.93 17.37 2.55
C ARG A 88 9.26 16.08 2.14
N LEU A 89 9.97 15.21 1.41
CA LEU A 89 9.47 13.94 0.92
C LEU A 89 10.34 12.77 1.40
N ALA A 90 9.70 11.66 1.72
CA ALA A 90 10.29 10.34 1.86
C ALA A 90 9.46 9.32 1.06
N GLY A 91 9.96 8.09 0.89
CA GLY A 91 9.34 7.11 -0.01
C GLY A 91 9.08 5.76 0.63
N PHE A 92 7.93 5.18 0.30
CA PHE A 92 7.69 3.74 0.41
C PHE A 92 7.80 3.09 -0.96
N ALA A 93 8.48 1.94 -1.01
CA ALA A 93 8.66 1.18 -2.23
C ALA A 93 7.34 0.55 -2.70
N MET A 94 7.14 0.57 -4.01
CA MET A 94 6.21 -0.31 -4.72
C MET A 94 6.92 -1.65 -4.97
N LEU A 95 6.29 -2.77 -4.63
CA LEU A 95 6.90 -4.10 -4.73
C LEU A 95 6.14 -5.02 -5.71
N PRO A 96 6.84 -5.80 -6.56
CA PRO A 96 6.21 -6.80 -7.43
C PRO A 96 5.79 -8.05 -6.64
N MET A 97 4.72 -7.97 -5.86
CA MET A 97 4.30 -9.02 -4.92
C MET A 97 3.98 -10.37 -5.58
N ARG A 98 3.77 -10.44 -6.90
CA ARG A 98 3.64 -11.70 -7.66
C ARG A 98 4.93 -12.54 -7.64
N GLU A 99 6.07 -11.89 -7.44
CA GLU A 99 7.41 -12.50 -7.43
C GLU A 99 8.09 -12.18 -6.09
N PRO A 100 7.79 -12.91 -4.99
CA PRO A 100 8.23 -12.54 -3.64
C PRO A 100 9.74 -12.36 -3.47
N ASP A 101 10.56 -13.17 -4.16
CA ASP A 101 12.02 -13.02 -4.15
C ASP A 101 12.46 -11.72 -4.83
N ALA A 102 11.82 -11.35 -5.95
CA ALA A 102 12.08 -10.08 -6.63
C ALA A 102 11.57 -8.89 -5.79
N ALA A 103 10.44 -9.03 -5.11
CA ALA A 103 9.92 -8.03 -4.17
C ALA A 103 10.88 -7.80 -2.99
N ALA A 104 11.44 -8.86 -2.42
CA ALA A 104 12.46 -8.74 -1.37
C ALA A 104 13.73 -8.05 -1.90
N ALA A 105 14.20 -8.40 -3.09
CA ALA A 105 15.36 -7.75 -3.71
C ALA A 105 15.11 -6.25 -3.98
N GLU A 106 13.93 -5.90 -4.49
CA GLU A 106 13.56 -4.51 -4.78
C GLU A 106 13.38 -3.68 -3.51
N LEU A 107 12.84 -4.26 -2.43
CA LEU A 107 12.77 -3.61 -1.12
C LEU A 107 14.18 -3.25 -0.61
N GLU A 108 15.12 -4.20 -0.68
CA GLU A 108 16.52 -3.94 -0.29
C GLU A 108 17.14 -2.83 -1.13
N ARG A 109 16.95 -2.85 -2.45
CA ARG A 109 17.47 -1.82 -3.34
C ARG A 109 16.91 -0.44 -2.98
N CYS A 110 15.60 -0.32 -2.78
CA CYS A 110 14.96 0.93 -2.43
C CYS A 110 15.46 1.49 -1.10
N VAL A 111 15.59 0.64 -0.08
CA VAL A 111 16.07 1.07 1.25
C VAL A 111 17.55 1.44 1.20
N LYS A 112 18.41 0.56 0.65
CA LYS A 112 19.87 0.76 0.69
C LYS A 112 20.38 1.80 -0.30
N THR A 113 19.77 1.90 -1.47
CA THR A 113 20.23 2.81 -2.54
C THR A 113 19.50 4.14 -2.50
N HIS A 114 18.17 4.13 -2.32
CA HIS A 114 17.34 5.34 -2.41
C HIS A 114 16.96 5.94 -1.06
N GLY A 115 17.25 5.24 0.05
CA GLY A 115 16.89 5.69 1.39
C GLY A 115 15.38 5.63 1.66
N PHE A 116 14.65 4.77 0.95
CA PHE A 116 13.23 4.56 1.23
C PHE A 116 13.06 4.00 2.65
N VAL A 117 11.96 4.39 3.28
CA VAL A 117 11.70 4.14 4.71
C VAL A 117 10.80 2.93 4.94
N GLY A 118 10.57 2.11 3.92
CA GLY A 118 9.71 0.92 3.95
C GLY A 118 9.08 0.64 2.59
N ALA A 119 7.98 -0.09 2.59
CA ALA A 119 7.14 -0.32 1.42
C ALA A 119 5.66 -0.20 1.75
N LEU A 120 4.86 0.12 0.73
CA LEU A 120 3.40 -0.01 0.78
C LEU A 120 3.01 -1.10 -0.21
N ILE A 121 2.28 -2.10 0.30
CA ILE A 121 1.82 -3.26 -0.45
C ILE A 121 0.30 -3.39 -0.31
N GLU A 122 -0.33 -3.97 -1.31
CA GLU A 122 -1.76 -4.31 -1.28
C GLU A 122 -2.10 -5.26 -0.12
N ASN A 123 -3.39 -5.38 0.23
CA ASN A 123 -3.85 -6.45 1.12
C ASN A 123 -3.96 -7.82 0.41
N HIS A 124 -4.07 -7.86 -0.91
CA HIS A 124 -4.05 -9.09 -1.70
C HIS A 124 -3.63 -8.84 -3.14
N LEU A 125 -3.31 -9.90 -3.87
CA LEU A 125 -3.14 -9.88 -5.33
C LEU A 125 -4.14 -10.85 -5.96
N ASP A 126 -5.10 -10.33 -6.73
CA ASP A 126 -6.17 -11.12 -7.36
C ASP A 126 -6.91 -12.07 -6.38
N GLY A 127 -7.10 -11.61 -5.13
CA GLY A 127 -7.70 -12.39 -4.03
C GLY A 127 -6.76 -13.33 -3.28
N VAL A 128 -5.48 -13.38 -3.65
CA VAL A 128 -4.44 -14.12 -2.92
C VAL A 128 -3.81 -13.22 -1.85
N PHE A 129 -4.07 -13.54 -0.59
CA PHE A 129 -3.45 -12.92 0.59
C PHE A 129 -2.02 -13.42 0.81
N TYR A 130 -1.23 -12.69 1.58
CA TYR A 130 0.22 -12.93 1.70
C TYR A 130 0.61 -13.80 2.90
N ASP A 131 -0.28 -14.68 3.36
CA ASP A 131 -0.05 -15.56 4.51
C ASP A 131 0.75 -16.84 4.17
N ALA A 132 0.85 -17.23 2.90
CA ALA A 132 1.63 -18.38 2.49
C ALA A 132 3.15 -18.18 2.65
N GLU A 133 3.88 -19.25 2.96
CA GLU A 133 5.35 -19.21 3.15
C GLU A 133 6.11 -18.67 1.93
N SER A 134 5.52 -18.77 0.74
CA SER A 134 6.10 -18.18 -0.48
C SER A 134 6.30 -16.67 -0.39
N PHE A 135 5.53 -15.96 0.44
CA PHE A 135 5.67 -14.51 0.65
C PHE A 135 6.67 -14.14 1.76
N TRP A 136 7.13 -15.12 2.54
CA TRP A 136 8.06 -14.90 3.64
C TRP A 136 9.38 -14.22 3.28
N PRO A 137 9.97 -14.37 2.06
CA PRO A 137 11.14 -13.59 1.67
C PRO A 137 10.96 -12.09 1.85
N VAL A 138 9.76 -11.55 1.58
CA VAL A 138 9.46 -10.11 1.72
C VAL A 138 9.44 -9.71 3.20
N PHE A 139 8.78 -10.50 4.05
CA PHE A 139 8.72 -10.26 5.50
C PHE A 139 10.09 -10.37 6.17
N ALA A 140 10.84 -11.42 5.84
CA ALA A 140 12.21 -11.60 6.29
C ALA A 140 13.07 -10.38 5.92
N ARG A 141 12.94 -9.91 4.68
CA ARG A 141 13.72 -8.78 4.20
C ARG A 141 13.35 -7.46 4.87
N ALA A 142 12.06 -7.19 5.06
CA ALA A 142 11.60 -6.00 5.79
C ALA A 142 12.14 -5.99 7.22
N GLN A 143 12.11 -7.15 7.89
CA GLN A 143 12.68 -7.32 9.22
C GLN A 143 14.20 -7.09 9.24
N ASP A 144 14.95 -7.68 8.30
CA ASP A 144 16.42 -7.56 8.24
C ASP A 144 16.87 -6.12 7.98
N LEU A 145 16.08 -5.36 7.21
CA LEU A 145 16.31 -3.93 6.94
C LEU A 145 15.78 -3.01 8.05
N ASP A 146 15.05 -3.56 9.03
CA ASP A 146 14.38 -2.84 10.12
C ASP A 146 13.37 -1.77 9.65
N VAL A 147 12.74 -1.99 8.49
CA VAL A 147 11.73 -1.08 7.89
C VAL A 147 10.33 -1.69 7.93
N PRO A 148 9.27 -0.85 8.03
CA PRO A 148 7.90 -1.32 7.99
C PRO A 148 7.41 -1.72 6.60
N LEU A 149 6.42 -2.60 6.57
CA LEU A 149 5.50 -2.79 5.46
C LEU A 149 4.14 -2.17 5.83
N TYR A 150 3.68 -1.21 5.04
CA TYR A 150 2.33 -0.69 5.09
C TYR A 150 1.42 -1.61 4.27
N ILE A 151 0.42 -2.21 4.89
CA ILE A 151 -0.59 -3.01 4.18
C ILE A 151 -1.78 -2.11 3.91
N HIS A 152 -1.95 -1.73 2.64
CA HIS A 152 -2.99 -0.83 2.17
C HIS A 152 -4.10 -1.60 1.45
N PRO A 153 -5.37 -1.21 1.59
CA PRO A 153 -6.46 -1.84 0.85
C PRO A 153 -6.32 -1.72 -0.67
N THR A 154 -6.74 -2.72 -1.41
CA THR A 154 -6.85 -2.66 -2.87
C THR A 154 -8.26 -3.01 -3.33
N PHE A 155 -8.57 -2.76 -4.60
CA PHE A 155 -9.88 -3.12 -5.14
C PHE A 155 -10.06 -4.64 -5.12
N ALA A 156 -11.27 -5.06 -4.70
CA ALA A 156 -11.68 -6.45 -4.75
C ALA A 156 -11.48 -7.03 -6.16
N SER A 157 -11.00 -8.28 -6.24
CA SER A 157 -10.91 -9.00 -7.51
C SER A 157 -12.30 -9.28 -8.11
N ASP A 158 -12.34 -9.70 -9.38
CA ASP A 158 -13.59 -10.08 -10.04
C ASP A 158 -14.38 -11.17 -9.29
N SER A 159 -13.70 -12.09 -8.62
CA SER A 159 -14.38 -13.12 -7.81
C SER A 159 -14.90 -12.57 -6.48
N MET A 160 -14.20 -11.58 -5.92
CA MET A 160 -14.55 -10.98 -4.63
C MET A 160 -15.68 -9.98 -4.76
N VAL A 161 -15.71 -9.19 -5.84
CA VAL A 161 -16.76 -8.17 -6.07
C VAL A 161 -18.15 -8.79 -6.17
N GLU A 162 -18.28 -10.04 -6.61
CA GLU A 162 -19.56 -10.75 -6.68
C GLU A 162 -20.24 -10.88 -5.30
N HIS A 163 -19.47 -10.96 -4.22
CA HIS A 163 -20.01 -11.03 -2.85
C HIS A 163 -20.66 -9.72 -2.39
N TYR A 164 -20.37 -8.61 -3.06
CA TYR A 164 -20.90 -7.29 -2.75
C TYR A 164 -22.04 -6.89 -3.68
N LYS A 165 -22.41 -7.72 -4.67
CA LYS A 165 -23.58 -7.48 -5.53
C LYS A 165 -24.88 -7.82 -4.81
N GLY A 166 -25.94 -7.12 -5.17
CA GLY A 166 -27.26 -7.31 -4.58
C GLY A 166 -28.35 -6.62 -5.40
N ASN A 167 -29.54 -6.48 -4.81
CA ASN A 167 -30.67 -5.77 -5.45
C ASN A 167 -30.51 -4.24 -5.32
N TYR A 168 -29.38 -3.72 -5.80
CA TYR A 168 -29.00 -2.30 -5.83
C TYR A 168 -28.04 -2.04 -7.00
N PRO A 169 -27.79 -0.78 -7.41
CA PRO A 169 -26.91 -0.47 -8.54
C PRO A 169 -25.47 -0.92 -8.33
N ASP A 170 -24.77 -1.22 -9.44
CA ASP A 170 -23.35 -1.63 -9.41
C ASP A 170 -22.42 -0.58 -8.79
N SER A 171 -22.79 0.71 -8.84
CA SER A 171 -22.04 1.77 -8.15
C SER A 171 -22.08 1.62 -6.63
N VAL A 172 -23.18 1.09 -6.07
CA VAL A 172 -23.31 0.78 -4.65
C VAL A 172 -22.49 -0.47 -4.32
N ALA A 173 -22.53 -1.50 -5.17
CA ALA A 173 -21.69 -2.69 -5.02
C ALA A 173 -20.20 -2.34 -5.01
N LEU A 174 -19.77 -1.47 -5.94
CA LEU A 174 -18.39 -0.97 -6.01
C LEU A 174 -17.99 -0.18 -4.76
N ALA A 175 -18.87 0.70 -4.26
CA ALA A 175 -18.59 1.43 -3.02
C ALA A 175 -18.49 0.46 -1.82
N LEU A 176 -19.38 -0.54 -1.74
CA LEU A 176 -19.37 -1.56 -0.68
C LEU A 176 -18.13 -2.45 -0.75
N SER A 177 -17.69 -2.87 -1.93
CA SER A 177 -16.47 -3.67 -2.08
C SER A 177 -15.17 -2.87 -1.87
N ALA A 178 -15.25 -1.54 -1.93
CA ALA A 178 -14.14 -0.63 -1.74
C ALA A 178 -14.25 0.13 -0.39
N PHE A 179 -14.13 1.46 -0.44
CA PHE A 179 -14.07 2.37 0.71
C PHE A 179 -15.28 2.31 1.67
N GLY A 180 -16.42 1.80 1.24
CA GLY A 180 -17.62 1.72 2.06
C GLY A 180 -17.56 0.61 3.11
N TRP A 181 -16.86 -0.49 2.81
CA TRP A 181 -16.74 -1.63 3.74
C TRP A 181 -15.60 -2.59 3.39
N GLY A 182 -15.56 -3.07 2.14
CA GLY A 182 -14.71 -4.19 1.71
C GLY A 182 -13.22 -3.97 1.93
N TRP A 183 -12.72 -2.78 1.62
CA TRP A 183 -11.33 -2.40 1.90
C TRP A 183 -10.92 -2.66 3.35
N HIS A 184 -11.78 -2.28 4.29
CA HIS A 184 -11.53 -2.42 5.71
C HIS A 184 -11.65 -3.87 6.16
N ALA A 185 -12.75 -4.54 5.77
CA ALA A 185 -12.99 -5.92 6.15
C ALA A 185 -11.90 -6.87 5.64
N GLU A 186 -11.44 -6.67 4.41
CA GLU A 186 -10.46 -7.55 3.77
C GLU A 186 -9.03 -7.25 4.21
N THR A 187 -8.69 -5.98 4.46
CA THR A 187 -7.38 -5.65 5.03
C THR A 187 -7.28 -6.15 6.47
N GLY A 188 -8.32 -5.93 7.29
CA GLY A 188 -8.41 -6.53 8.62
C GLY A 188 -8.31 -8.06 8.58
N HIS A 189 -9.02 -8.71 7.65
CA HIS A 189 -8.91 -10.15 7.44
C HIS A 189 -7.47 -10.58 7.09
N HIS A 190 -6.80 -9.88 6.18
CA HIS A 190 -5.41 -10.18 5.81
C HIS A 190 -4.49 -10.19 7.03
N ILE A 191 -4.57 -9.16 7.88
CA ILE A 191 -3.75 -9.09 9.10
C ILE A 191 -4.01 -10.30 10.01
N LEU A 192 -5.27 -10.69 10.20
CA LEU A 192 -5.61 -11.89 10.98
C LEU A 192 -5.05 -13.17 10.36
N ARG A 193 -5.00 -13.29 9.03
CA ARG A 193 -4.36 -14.41 8.34
C ARG A 193 -2.86 -14.46 8.61
N LEU A 194 -2.17 -13.31 8.62
CA LEU A 194 -0.74 -13.25 8.96
C LEU A 194 -0.47 -13.75 10.38
N PHE A 195 -1.31 -13.39 11.35
CA PHE A 195 -1.25 -13.95 12.70
C PHE A 195 -1.49 -15.47 12.70
N ALA A 196 -2.56 -15.93 12.04
CA ALA A 196 -2.91 -17.34 11.99
C ALA A 196 -1.84 -18.21 11.31
N ALA A 197 -1.12 -17.65 10.33
CA ALA A 197 -0.03 -18.31 9.62
C ALA A 197 1.31 -18.26 10.39
N GLY A 198 1.36 -17.66 11.59
CA GLY A 198 2.57 -17.61 12.40
C GLY A 198 3.66 -16.66 11.84
N VAL A 199 3.29 -15.70 11.00
CA VAL A 199 4.25 -14.76 10.38
C VAL A 199 4.99 -13.97 11.46
N PHE A 200 4.28 -13.52 12.50
CA PHE A 200 4.87 -12.76 13.60
C PHE A 200 5.66 -13.62 14.59
N ASP A 201 5.36 -14.93 14.68
CA ASP A 201 6.18 -15.87 15.45
C ASP A 201 7.51 -16.14 14.73
N ARG A 202 7.46 -16.24 13.40
CA ARG A 202 8.64 -16.43 12.55
C ARG A 202 9.50 -15.17 12.44
N PHE A 203 8.86 -14.01 12.33
CA PHE A 203 9.51 -12.70 12.15
C PHE A 203 9.10 -11.74 13.29
N PRO A 204 9.60 -11.95 14.52
CA PRO A 204 9.16 -11.24 15.72
C PRO A 204 9.53 -9.76 15.77
N LYS A 205 10.38 -9.27 14.85
CA LYS A 205 10.74 -7.86 14.71
C LYS A 205 10.11 -7.20 13.48
N LEU A 206 9.30 -7.94 12.71
CA LEU A 206 8.58 -7.38 11.57
C LEU A 206 7.67 -6.24 12.04
N LYS A 207 7.73 -5.11 11.33
CA LYS A 207 6.88 -3.94 11.57
C LYS A 207 5.82 -3.87 10.48
N ILE A 208 4.55 -3.87 10.87
CA ILE A 208 3.42 -3.66 9.96
C ILE A 208 2.75 -2.33 10.31
N ILE A 209 2.42 -1.55 9.29
CA ILE A 209 1.58 -0.36 9.41
C ILE A 209 0.22 -0.69 8.80
N ILE A 210 -0.83 -0.25 9.48
CA ILE A 210 -2.23 -0.46 9.08
C ILE A 210 -2.92 0.92 9.09
N GLY A 211 -3.52 1.28 7.97
CA GLY A 211 -4.25 2.53 7.78
C GLY A 211 -5.62 2.55 8.45
N HIS A 212 -6.41 3.59 8.14
CA HIS A 212 -7.84 3.64 8.45
C HIS A 212 -8.21 3.27 9.89
N MET A 213 -7.40 3.72 10.86
CA MET A 213 -7.56 3.39 12.29
C MET A 213 -7.52 1.89 12.61
N GLY A 214 -6.73 1.12 11.87
CA GLY A 214 -6.52 -0.30 12.11
C GLY A 214 -7.55 -1.22 11.44
N GLU A 215 -8.27 -0.76 10.41
CA GLU A 215 -9.12 -1.60 9.56
C GLU A 215 -10.12 -2.44 10.37
N MET A 216 -10.88 -1.78 11.25
CA MET A 216 -11.86 -2.37 12.18
C MET A 216 -11.25 -3.23 13.32
N LEU A 217 -9.99 -3.66 13.22
CA LEU A 217 -9.36 -4.56 14.19
C LEU A 217 -9.41 -4.03 15.63
N PRO A 218 -9.11 -2.74 15.94
CA PRO A 218 -9.12 -2.28 17.33
C PRO A 218 -10.49 -2.42 18.00
N ALA A 219 -11.59 -2.29 17.25
CA ALA A 219 -12.93 -2.50 17.78
C ALA A 219 -13.20 -3.98 18.10
N ASP A 220 -12.68 -4.89 17.27
CA ASP A 220 -12.91 -6.33 17.39
C ASP A 220 -11.90 -7.04 18.31
N CYS A 221 -10.74 -6.45 18.58
CA CYS A 221 -9.70 -7.02 19.47
C CYS A 221 -10.26 -7.42 20.85
N ALA A 222 -11.18 -6.63 21.42
CA ALA A 222 -11.83 -6.95 22.68
C ALA A 222 -12.68 -8.23 22.64
N ARG A 223 -13.15 -8.62 21.45
CA ARG A 223 -13.98 -9.80 21.21
C ARG A 223 -13.16 -11.01 20.78
N SER A 224 -12.15 -10.81 19.94
CA SER A 224 -11.32 -11.89 19.38
C SER A 224 -10.27 -12.42 20.37
N GLY A 225 -9.83 -11.61 21.35
CA GLY A 225 -8.86 -12.00 22.38
C GLY A 225 -9.33 -13.08 23.37
N ALA A 226 -10.55 -13.62 23.21
CA ALA A 226 -11.13 -14.55 24.17
C ALA A 226 -10.72 -16.03 24.02
N ARG A 227 -10.00 -16.46 22.96
CA ARG A 227 -9.70 -17.89 22.74
C ARG A 227 -8.44 -18.15 21.89
N THR A 228 -7.26 -18.29 22.51
CA THR A 228 -6.15 -19.12 21.99
C THR A 228 -5.06 -19.41 23.06
N SER A 229 -5.43 -19.47 24.34
CA SER A 229 -4.58 -20.15 25.35
C SER A 229 -5.02 -21.61 25.45
N GLY A 230 -4.48 -22.43 24.55
CA GLY A 230 -4.58 -23.90 24.57
C GLY A 230 -3.20 -24.51 24.49
#